data_AF-A0A9W8E5Y2-F1
#
_entry.id   AF-A0A9W8E5Y2-F1
#
_cell.length_a   1.000
_cell.length_b   1.000
_cell.length_c   1.000
_cell.angle_alpha   90.00
_cell.angle_beta   90.00
_cell.angle_gamma   90.00
#
_symmetry.space_group_name_H-M   'P 1'
#
loop_
_entity.id
_entity.type
_entity.pdbx_description
1 polymer ?
#
loop_
_entity_poly.entity_id
_entity_poly.type
_entity_poly.pdbx_seq_one_letter_code
_entity_poly.pdbx_strand_id
1 'polypeptide(L)'
;KGFVEKLKQFGSGRTENGTWYNVVQSASKEHPNGCYARVKFALGDSGNSLTVYTSAAIKGLELGTLVEIEELKGKKINAKQPHNGCVMVTGNYVDEGSVNLWVYSAAQQKEYFSELPSTVTVKQDTGCKIEDYYYSIDPSKTIGKR
;
A
#
# COMPACT_ATOMS: atom_id res chain seq x y z
N LYS A 1 -2.45 16.99 12.61
CA LYS A 1 -3.41 15.97 12.12
C LYS A 1 -3.55 14.85 13.14
N GLY A 2 -4.78 14.53 13.53
CA GLY A 2 -5.12 13.48 14.50
C GLY A 2 -4.96 12.07 13.95
N PHE A 3 -5.09 11.04 14.81
CA PHE A 3 -4.99 9.62 14.43
C PHE A 3 -5.98 9.24 13.31
N VAL A 4 -7.23 9.67 13.41
CA VAL A 4 -8.31 9.37 12.46
C VAL A 4 -8.08 10.01 11.08
N GLU A 5 -7.64 11.26 11.03
CA GLU A 5 -7.31 11.94 9.75
C GLU A 5 -6.13 11.25 9.04
N LYS A 6 -5.18 10.75 9.82
CA LYS A 6 -4.02 10.02 9.29
C LYS A 6 -4.39 8.60 8.84
N LEU A 7 -5.43 7.96 9.40
CA LEU A 7 -5.93 6.67 8.92
C LEU A 7 -6.55 6.77 7.51
N LYS A 8 -7.24 7.88 7.21
CA LYS A 8 -7.89 8.10 5.90
C LYS A 8 -6.89 8.31 4.75
N GLN A 9 -5.74 8.93 5.00
CA GLN A 9 -4.77 9.29 3.93
C GLN A 9 -3.95 8.12 3.38
N PHE A 10 -3.97 6.96 4.04
CA PHE A 10 -3.12 5.83 3.67
C PHE A 10 -3.90 4.60 3.22
N GLY A 11 -5.24 4.62 3.25
CA GLY A 11 -6.09 3.50 2.85
C GLY A 11 -5.88 2.21 3.66
N SER A 12 -5.01 2.21 4.66
CA SER A 12 -4.53 0.99 5.27
C SER A 12 -3.85 1.27 6.59
N GLY A 13 -4.21 0.45 7.56
CA GLY A 13 -4.08 0.74 8.97
C GLY A 13 -2.72 1.22 9.44
N ARG A 14 -2.73 1.91 10.58
CA ARG A 14 -1.50 2.14 11.35
C ARG A 14 -1.29 1.04 12.37
N THR A 15 -0.03 0.74 12.63
CA THR A 15 0.34 0.01 13.85
C THR A 15 0.25 0.96 15.03
N GLU A 16 -0.51 0.57 16.04
CA GLU A 16 -0.36 1.09 17.40
C GLU A 16 0.13 -0.08 18.25
N ASN A 17 1.34 0.02 18.77
CA ASN A 17 2.00 -1.05 19.54
C ASN A 17 2.00 -2.42 18.82
N GLY A 18 2.25 -2.42 17.51
CA GLY A 18 2.26 -3.62 16.67
C GLY A 18 0.88 -4.16 16.30
N THR A 19 -0.21 -3.49 16.71
CA THR A 19 -1.58 -3.85 16.32
C THR A 19 -2.04 -3.00 15.15
N TRP A 20 -2.49 -3.62 14.06
CA TRP A 20 -3.05 -2.90 12.92
C TRP A 20 -4.51 -2.52 13.16
N TYR A 21 -4.89 -1.31 12.75
CA TYR A 21 -6.28 -0.84 12.78
C TYR A 21 -6.71 -0.35 11.42
N ASN A 22 -7.78 -0.89 10.84
CA ASN A 22 -8.31 -0.41 9.56
C ASN A 22 -9.66 0.27 9.70
N VAL A 23 -9.98 1.15 8.75
CA VAL A 23 -11.30 1.75 8.62
C VAL A 23 -12.26 0.65 8.15
N VAL A 24 -13.39 0.52 8.84
CA VAL A 24 -14.44 -0.45 8.53
C VAL A 24 -15.77 0.26 8.32
N GLN A 25 -16.64 -0.36 7.53
CA GLN A 25 -17.94 0.20 7.26
C GLN A 25 -18.76 0.31 8.55
N SER A 26 -19.29 1.49 8.82
CA SER A 26 -20.20 1.76 9.93
C SER A 26 -21.65 1.57 9.49
N ALA A 27 -22.55 1.40 10.47
CA ALA A 27 -23.99 1.39 10.21
C ALA A 27 -24.56 2.77 9.80
N SER A 28 -23.78 3.85 9.91
CA SER A 28 -24.21 5.19 9.54
C SER A 28 -24.15 5.40 8.03
N LYS A 29 -25.25 5.87 7.45
CA LYS A 29 -25.30 6.32 6.04
C LYS A 29 -24.56 7.64 5.80
N GLU A 30 -24.47 8.49 6.83
CA GLU A 30 -23.79 9.78 6.76
C GLU A 30 -22.27 9.62 6.94
N HIS A 31 -21.86 8.61 7.71
CA HIS A 31 -20.46 8.30 8.00
C HIS A 31 -20.18 6.83 7.76
N PRO A 32 -20.31 6.33 6.52
CA PRO A 32 -20.16 4.91 6.20
C PRO A 32 -18.77 4.39 6.54
N ASN A 33 -17.75 5.24 6.69
CA ASN A 33 -16.38 4.87 7.05
C ASN A 33 -15.95 5.49 8.41
N GLY A 34 -16.89 5.57 9.36
CA GLY A 34 -16.69 6.19 10.68
C GLY A 34 -16.11 5.27 11.75
N CYS A 35 -16.02 3.96 11.50
CA CYS A 35 -15.53 2.98 12.47
C CYS A 35 -14.12 2.48 12.11
N TYR A 36 -13.39 1.99 13.11
CA TYR A 36 -12.12 1.31 12.93
C TYR A 36 -12.08 0.01 13.72
N ALA A 37 -11.44 -1.02 13.17
CA ALA A 37 -11.34 -2.34 13.77
C ALA A 37 -9.88 -2.81 13.81
N ARG A 38 -9.55 -3.61 14.83
CA ARG A 38 -8.28 -4.33 14.88
C ARG A 38 -8.26 -5.37 13.78
N VAL A 39 -7.17 -5.38 13.02
CA VAL A 39 -6.93 -6.33 11.94
C VAL A 39 -5.56 -6.98 12.13
N LYS A 40 -5.38 -8.15 11.53
CA LYS A 40 -4.13 -8.91 11.63
C LYS A 40 -3.01 -8.29 10.77
N PHE A 41 -3.39 -7.59 9.70
CA PHE A 41 -2.51 -6.97 8.72
C PHE A 41 -3.21 -5.75 8.11
N ALA A 42 -2.44 -4.85 7.51
CA ALA A 42 -3.00 -3.73 6.77
C ALA A 42 -3.84 -4.22 5.59
N LEU A 43 -5.04 -3.68 5.40
CA LEU A 43 -5.93 -4.02 4.28
C LEU A 43 -6.05 -2.81 3.36
N GLY A 44 -6.22 -3.06 2.06
CA GLY A 44 -6.61 -2.04 1.09
C GLY A 44 -8.12 -1.84 1.02
N ASP A 45 -8.57 -1.03 0.08
CA ASP A 45 -9.97 -0.63 -0.10
C ASP A 45 -10.88 -1.81 -0.49
N SER A 46 -10.31 -2.85 -1.09
CA SER A 46 -11.02 -4.10 -1.42
C SER A 46 -11.14 -5.07 -0.24
N GLY A 47 -10.58 -4.73 0.93
CA GLY A 47 -10.50 -5.60 2.10
C GLY A 47 -9.40 -6.67 2.04
N ASN A 48 -8.65 -6.74 0.95
CA ASN A 48 -7.50 -7.64 0.80
C ASN A 48 -6.27 -7.12 1.53
N SER A 49 -5.40 -8.04 1.96
CA SER A 49 -4.10 -7.71 2.56
C SER A 49 -3.28 -6.81 1.63
N LEU A 50 -2.69 -5.75 2.19
CA LEU A 50 -1.67 -5.00 1.48
C LEU A 50 -0.34 -5.74 1.53
N THR A 51 0.33 -5.68 0.40
CA THR A 51 1.60 -6.35 0.16
C THR A 51 2.70 -5.31 0.00
N VAL A 52 3.76 -5.41 0.80
CA VAL A 52 4.84 -4.40 0.85
C VAL A 52 5.50 -4.30 -0.52
N TYR A 53 5.76 -3.06 -0.96
CA TYR A 53 6.36 -2.71 -2.25
C TYR A 53 5.50 -3.00 -3.48
N THR A 54 4.45 -3.81 -3.40
CA THR A 54 3.65 -4.21 -4.57
C THR A 54 2.21 -3.70 -4.53
N SER A 55 1.74 -3.22 -3.37
CA SER A 55 0.44 -2.56 -3.23
C SER A 55 0.58 -1.04 -3.33
N ALA A 56 -0.24 -0.40 -4.15
CA ALA A 56 -0.27 1.05 -4.32
C ALA A 56 -1.68 1.61 -4.20
N ALA A 57 -1.81 2.84 -3.73
CA ALA A 57 -3.03 3.62 -3.83
C ALA A 57 -2.88 4.71 -4.91
N ILE A 58 -3.78 4.70 -5.89
CA ILE A 58 -3.75 5.61 -7.06
C ILE A 58 -5.18 6.01 -7.39
N LYS A 59 -5.54 7.25 -7.07
CA LYS A 59 -6.89 7.75 -7.30
C LYS A 59 -7.22 7.78 -8.79
N GLY A 60 -8.40 7.25 -9.13
CA GLY A 60 -8.92 7.23 -10.50
C GLY A 60 -8.62 5.93 -11.26
N LEU A 61 -7.90 4.99 -10.65
CA LEU A 61 -7.71 3.65 -11.20
C LEU A 61 -8.61 2.63 -10.49
N GLU A 62 -9.00 1.60 -11.23
CA GLU A 62 -9.78 0.48 -10.66
C GLU A 62 -8.91 -0.34 -9.70
N LEU A 63 -9.52 -0.83 -8.61
CA LEU A 63 -8.84 -1.73 -7.69
C LEU A 63 -8.54 -3.05 -8.39
N GLY A 64 -7.33 -3.57 -8.23
CA GLY A 64 -6.83 -4.77 -8.90
C GLY A 64 -6.10 -4.49 -10.21
N THR A 65 -6.15 -3.27 -10.74
CA THR A 65 -5.38 -2.88 -11.93
C THR A 65 -3.89 -3.04 -11.66
N LEU A 66 -3.20 -3.71 -12.57
CA LEU A 66 -1.73 -3.78 -12.59
C LEU A 66 -1.19 -2.57 -13.35
N VAL A 67 -0.27 -1.87 -12.72
CA VAL A 67 0.42 -0.73 -13.34
C VAL A 67 1.91 -0.87 -13.20
N GLU A 68 2.60 -0.25 -14.13
CA GLU A 68 4.04 -0.08 -14.11
C GLU A 68 4.38 1.36 -13.70
N ILE A 69 5.29 1.49 -12.74
CA ILE A 69 5.91 2.75 -12.34
C ILE A 69 7.38 2.68 -12.73
N GLU A 70 7.78 3.45 -13.74
CA GLU A 70 9.11 3.35 -14.35
C GLU A 70 10.22 3.66 -13.34
N GLU A 71 10.01 4.63 -12.48
CA GLU A 71 10.98 5.11 -11.50
C GLU A 71 11.22 4.10 -10.36
N LEU A 72 10.33 3.12 -10.20
CA LEU A 72 10.56 2.00 -9.30
C LEU A 72 11.43 0.91 -9.95
N LYS A 73 11.62 0.87 -11.28
CA LYS A 73 12.45 -0.16 -11.92
C LYS A 73 13.91 -0.04 -11.49
N GLY A 74 14.48 -1.12 -10.99
CA GLY A 74 15.85 -1.18 -10.50
C GLY A 74 16.04 -0.59 -9.09
N LYS A 75 15.01 0.04 -8.50
CA LYS A 75 15.11 0.61 -7.15
C LYS A 75 15.32 -0.50 -6.13
N LYS A 76 16.39 -0.41 -5.35
CA LYS A 76 16.75 -1.45 -4.38
C LYS A 76 15.73 -1.48 -3.24
N ILE A 77 15.06 -2.63 -3.07
CA ILE A 77 14.27 -2.94 -1.88
C ILE A 77 15.18 -3.39 -0.74
N ASN A 78 16.19 -4.19 -1.09
CA ASN A 78 17.28 -4.60 -0.22
C ASN A 78 18.53 -4.84 -1.06
N ALA A 79 19.61 -5.31 -0.44
CA ALA A 79 20.89 -5.56 -1.12
C ALA A 79 20.80 -6.53 -2.31
N LYS A 80 19.77 -7.39 -2.39
CA LYS A 80 19.66 -8.48 -3.37
C LYS A 80 18.45 -8.36 -4.30
N GLN A 81 17.48 -7.49 -4.01
CA GLN A 81 16.21 -7.43 -4.73
C GLN A 81 15.97 -6.01 -5.27
N PRO A 82 16.22 -5.77 -6.57
CA PRO A 82 15.72 -4.58 -7.24
C PRO A 82 14.21 -4.73 -7.48
N HIS A 83 13.50 -3.62 -7.41
CA HIS A 83 12.09 -3.57 -7.73
C HIS A 83 11.90 -3.59 -9.27
N ASN A 84 10.93 -4.35 -9.77
CA ASN A 84 10.70 -4.54 -11.21
C ASN A 84 9.73 -3.51 -11.84
N GLY A 85 9.24 -2.58 -11.04
CA GLY A 85 8.34 -1.48 -11.42
C GLY A 85 6.86 -1.81 -11.30
N CYS A 86 6.52 -3.08 -11.04
CA CYS A 86 5.15 -3.57 -11.07
C CYS A 86 4.44 -3.44 -9.72
N VAL A 87 3.27 -2.82 -9.73
CA VAL A 87 2.42 -2.68 -8.55
C VAL A 87 0.95 -2.93 -8.91
N MET A 88 0.16 -3.34 -7.92
CA MET A 88 -1.29 -3.50 -8.00
C MET A 88 -1.96 -2.33 -7.29
N VAL A 89 -2.97 -1.74 -7.92
CA VAL A 89 -3.82 -0.74 -7.30
C VAL A 89 -4.70 -1.43 -6.25
N THR A 90 -4.48 -1.10 -4.98
CA THR A 90 -5.21 -1.67 -3.83
C THR A 90 -5.94 -0.61 -3.02
N GLY A 91 -5.84 0.66 -3.40
CA GLY A 91 -6.57 1.74 -2.75
C GLY A 91 -6.74 2.97 -3.63
N ASN A 92 -7.69 3.81 -3.25
CA ASN A 92 -8.06 5.04 -3.94
C ASN A 92 -8.06 6.26 -3.00
N TYR A 93 -7.79 6.07 -1.70
CA TYR A 93 -7.71 7.15 -0.72
C TYR A 93 -6.36 7.90 -0.75
N VAL A 94 -6.06 8.51 -1.89
CA VAL A 94 -4.92 9.44 -2.08
C VAL A 94 -5.40 10.70 -2.80
N ASP A 95 -4.60 11.76 -2.75
CA ASP A 95 -4.88 12.98 -3.50
C ASP A 95 -4.81 12.71 -5.01
N GLU A 96 -5.53 13.51 -5.80
CA GLU A 96 -5.51 13.38 -7.26
C GLU A 96 -4.10 13.65 -7.80
N GLY A 97 -3.66 12.83 -8.76
CA GLY A 97 -2.29 12.87 -9.28
C GLY A 97 -1.22 12.31 -8.35
N SER A 98 -1.59 11.78 -7.18
CA SER A 98 -0.65 11.16 -6.24
C SER A 98 -0.65 9.63 -6.35
N VAL A 99 0.53 9.05 -6.12
CA VAL A 99 0.73 7.61 -5.96
C VAL A 99 1.30 7.37 -4.58
N ASN A 100 0.72 6.43 -3.83
CA ASN A 100 1.23 6.05 -2.52
C ASN A 100 1.56 4.55 -2.50
N LEU A 101 2.84 4.20 -2.38
CA LEU A 101 3.26 2.80 -2.29
C LEU A 101 3.19 2.32 -0.84
N TRP A 102 2.63 1.14 -0.64
CA TRP A 102 2.61 0.51 0.66
C TRP A 102 4.00 0.01 1.06
N VAL A 103 4.52 0.55 2.15
CA VAL A 103 5.76 0.12 2.80
C VAL A 103 5.53 -0.06 4.29
N TYR A 104 6.30 -0.93 4.95
CA TYR A 104 5.97 -1.42 6.29
C TYR A 104 6.15 -0.36 7.40
N SER A 105 7.06 0.60 7.24
CA SER A 105 7.33 1.61 8.27
C SER A 105 7.66 2.99 7.70
N ALA A 106 7.46 4.03 8.52
CA ALA A 106 7.82 5.40 8.16
C ALA A 106 9.33 5.59 7.92
N ALA A 107 10.18 4.81 8.61
CA ALA A 107 11.63 4.83 8.39
C ALA A 107 11.98 4.28 7.00
N GLN A 108 11.41 3.13 6.63
CA GLN A 108 11.55 2.57 5.29
C GLN A 108 10.95 3.49 4.23
N GLN A 109 9.83 4.15 4.53
CA GLN A 109 9.26 5.15 3.64
C GLN A 109 10.26 6.28 3.38
N LYS A 110 10.85 6.85 4.44
CA LYS A 110 11.82 7.93 4.30
C LYS A 110 13.04 7.51 3.46
N GLU A 111 13.60 6.34 3.72
CA GLU A 111 14.79 5.83 3.02
C GLU A 111 14.49 5.42 1.57
N TYR A 112 13.40 4.69 1.35
CA TYR A 112 13.06 4.19 0.03
C TYR A 112 12.69 5.32 -0.94
N PHE A 113 11.89 6.27 -0.46
CA PHE A 113 11.40 7.37 -1.29
C PHE A 113 12.35 8.56 -1.39
N SER A 114 13.39 8.69 -0.54
CA SER A 114 14.31 9.84 -0.62
C SER A 114 15.13 9.90 -1.90
N GLU A 115 15.26 8.79 -2.61
CA GLU A 115 15.99 8.70 -3.88
C GLU A 115 15.06 8.70 -5.10
N LEU A 116 13.74 8.70 -4.88
CA LEU A 116 12.76 8.74 -5.96
C LEU A 116 12.44 10.20 -6.32
N PRO A 117 12.17 10.49 -7.60
CA PRO A 117 11.71 11.81 -8.01
C PRO A 117 10.32 12.12 -7.40
N SER A 118 9.99 13.40 -7.30
CA SER A 118 8.68 13.86 -6.81
C SER A 118 7.52 13.55 -7.77
N THR A 119 7.85 13.22 -9.02
CA THR A 119 6.91 12.89 -10.09
C THR A 119 7.30 11.54 -10.66
N VAL A 120 6.30 10.69 -10.90
CA VAL A 120 6.49 9.35 -11.47
C VAL A 120 5.61 9.13 -12.68
N THR A 121 6.02 8.21 -13.54
CA THR A 121 5.31 7.83 -14.77
C THR A 121 4.56 6.53 -14.53
N VAL A 122 3.23 6.56 -14.63
CA VAL A 122 2.36 5.40 -14.44
C VAL A 122 1.84 4.91 -15.79
N LYS A 123 2.06 3.63 -16.10
CA LYS A 123 1.55 2.97 -17.31
C LYS A 123 0.59 1.84 -16.93
N GLN A 124 -0.61 1.87 -17.51
CA GLN A 124 -1.60 0.79 -17.38
C GLN A 124 -1.41 -0.27 -18.46
N ASP A 125 -1.93 -1.47 -18.24
CA ASP A 125 -2.04 -2.55 -19.24
C ASP A 125 -0.72 -2.99 -19.88
N THR A 126 0.40 -2.86 -19.18
CA THR A 126 1.73 -3.20 -19.73
C THR A 126 2.01 -4.71 -19.76
N GLY A 127 1.10 -5.57 -19.29
CA GLY A 127 1.35 -7.01 -19.11
C GLY A 127 2.39 -7.33 -18.03
N CYS A 128 2.72 -6.31 -17.22
CA CYS A 128 3.67 -6.36 -16.11
C CYS A 128 3.24 -7.37 -15.04
N LYS A 129 4.22 -8.11 -14.52
CA LYS A 129 4.02 -9.17 -13.52
C LYS A 129 4.66 -8.75 -12.21
N ILE A 130 3.89 -8.77 -11.14
CA ILE A 130 4.40 -8.50 -9.81
C ILE A 130 5.39 -9.59 -9.41
N GLU A 131 6.56 -9.17 -8.94
CA GLU A 131 7.55 -10.07 -8.33
C GLU A 131 7.30 -10.24 -6.84
N ASP A 132 7.61 -11.44 -6.34
CA ASP A 132 7.64 -11.73 -4.91
C ASP A 132 8.97 -11.29 -4.30
N TYR A 133 8.96 -10.16 -3.60
CA TYR A 133 10.05 -9.70 -2.76
C TYR A 133 10.00 -10.34 -1.37
N TYR A 134 11.15 -10.46 -0.71
CA TYR A 134 11.23 -11.07 0.62
C TYR A 134 10.31 -10.40 1.65
N TYR A 135 10.11 -9.08 1.52
CA TYR A 135 9.21 -8.31 2.35
C TYR A 135 7.77 -8.22 1.81
N SER A 136 7.54 -8.62 0.56
CA SER A 136 6.23 -8.63 -0.09
C SER A 136 5.53 -9.99 0.04
N ILE A 137 6.03 -10.90 0.86
CA ILE A 137 5.30 -12.13 1.15
C ILE A 137 4.07 -11.73 1.97
N ASP A 138 2.88 -12.06 1.47
CA ASP A 138 1.60 -11.82 2.13
C ASP A 138 1.71 -12.15 3.64
N PRO A 139 1.52 -11.16 4.53
CA PRO A 139 1.57 -11.40 5.97
C PRO A 139 0.54 -12.43 6.44
N SER A 140 -0.48 -12.74 5.64
CA SER A 140 -1.41 -13.86 5.90
C SER A 140 -0.77 -15.24 5.67
N LYS A 141 0.21 -15.35 4.75
CA LYS A 141 0.93 -16.58 4.40
C LYS A 141 2.13 -16.88 5.30
N THR A 142 2.64 -15.89 6.04
CA THR A 142 3.77 -16.08 6.99
C THR A 142 3.33 -16.54 8.38
N ILE A 143 2.04 -16.77 8.61
CA ILE A 143 1.52 -17.27 9.89
C ILE A 143 1.48 -18.80 9.82
N GLY A 144 2.68 -19.36 9.61
CA GLY A 144 2.98 -20.77 9.69
C GLY A 144 4.14 -20.96 10.67
N LYS A 145 3.78 -21.33 11.90
CA LYS A 145 4.62 -21.89 12.97
C LYS A 145 5.83 -21.06 13.42
N ARG A 146 5.69 -20.43 14.59
CA ARG A 146 6.70 -20.54 15.66
C ARG A 146 6.05 -21.20 16.85
#